data_AF-A0A1M4YDF1-F1
#
_entry.id   AF-A0A1M4YDF1-F1
#
_cell.length_a   1.000
_cell.length_b   1.000
_cell.length_c   1.000
_cell.angle_alpha   90.00
_cell.angle_beta   90.00
_cell.angle_gamma   90.00
#
_symmetry.space_group_name_H-M   'P 1'
#
loop_
_entity.id
_entity.type
_entity.pdbx_description
1 polymer ?
#
loop_
_entity_poly.entity_id
_entity_poly.type
_entity_poly.pdbx_seq_one_letter_code
_entity_poly.pdbx_strand_id
1 'polypeptide(L)'
;MYTAIFGMFSFCWFGWAQENPRKNWRLYIGLASGIAFIISAIGIYLSVKNWHGRTVLSDPSVYKYYLVVVLIEFLLAAIGAFVLIKYKKNNYVAPWIALIVGVHFFWLKNIFKDSSLYILAILVIGVAIISIWLSKKLNTANSAITGIGVGFVLFCFAILGLIRFLQV
;
A
#
# COMPACT_ATOMS: atom_id res chain seq x y z
N MET A 1 13.19 7.54 -1.64
CA MET A 1 12.60 7.12 -2.92
C MET A 1 11.40 6.21 -2.63
N TYR A 2 10.17 6.55 -3.03
CA TYR A 2 9.00 5.73 -2.67
C TYR A 2 8.97 4.36 -3.34
N THR A 3 9.74 4.12 -4.41
CA THR A 3 9.80 2.83 -5.12
C THR A 3 10.08 1.65 -4.20
N ALA A 4 11.03 1.77 -3.27
CA ALA A 4 11.35 0.71 -2.32
C ALA A 4 10.12 0.37 -1.45
N ILE A 5 9.52 1.40 -0.86
CA ILE A 5 8.39 1.27 0.07
C ILE A 5 7.15 0.77 -0.66
N PHE A 6 6.78 1.39 -1.78
CA PHE A 6 5.60 1.02 -2.56
C PHE A 6 5.75 -0.34 -3.24
N GLY A 7 6.95 -0.71 -3.69
CA GLY A 7 7.24 -2.05 -4.19
C GLY A 7 7.07 -3.11 -3.10
N MET A 8 7.62 -2.86 -1.90
CA MET A 8 7.48 -3.77 -0.76
C MET A 8 6.01 -3.96 -0.36
N PHE A 9 5.27 -2.87 -0.20
CA PHE A 9 3.85 -2.96 0.16
C PHE A 9 3.02 -3.57 -0.96
N SER A 10 3.32 -3.28 -2.23
CA SER A 10 2.68 -3.96 -3.36
C SER A 10 2.85 -5.48 -3.29
N PHE A 11 4.07 -5.95 -3.02
CA PHE A 11 4.36 -7.37 -2.77
C PHE A 11 3.51 -7.93 -1.62
N CYS A 12 3.45 -7.25 -0.47
CA CYS A 12 2.64 -7.67 0.67
C CYS A 12 1.13 -7.75 0.34
N TRP A 13 0.59 -6.76 -0.38
CA TRP A 13 -0.82 -6.75 -0.79
C TRP A 13 -1.14 -7.84 -1.81
N PHE A 14 -0.24 -8.14 -2.74
CA PHE A 14 -0.37 -9.33 -3.59
C PHE A 14 -0.25 -10.63 -2.80
N GLY A 15 0.45 -10.64 -1.65
CA GLY A 15 0.41 -11.75 -0.69
C GLY A 15 -0.99 -11.96 -0.10
N TRP A 16 -1.61 -10.89 0.40
CA TRP A 16 -3.01 -10.93 0.87
C TRP A 16 -4.01 -11.33 -0.22
N ALA A 17 -3.70 -11.02 -1.47
CA ALA A 17 -4.55 -11.42 -2.59
C ALA A 17 -4.69 -12.96 -2.74
N GLN A 18 -3.83 -13.74 -2.08
CA GLN A 18 -3.78 -15.20 -2.20
C GLN A 18 -4.69 -15.96 -1.22
N GLU A 19 -5.37 -15.30 -0.27
CA GLU A 19 -6.19 -15.97 0.76
C GLU A 19 -7.28 -16.87 0.17
N ASN A 20 -8.03 -16.39 -0.83
CA ASN A 20 -8.98 -17.20 -1.61
C ASN A 20 -9.32 -16.57 -2.99
N PRO A 21 -8.34 -16.43 -3.90
CA PRO A 21 -8.60 -16.00 -5.27
C PRO A 21 -9.11 -17.15 -6.13
N ARG A 22 -9.72 -16.82 -7.28
CA ARG A 22 -10.08 -17.82 -8.30
C ARG A 22 -8.83 -18.57 -8.77
N LYS A 23 -8.98 -19.86 -9.08
CA LYS A 23 -7.86 -20.75 -9.43
C LYS A 23 -6.99 -20.20 -10.57
N ASN A 24 -7.61 -19.67 -11.62
CA ASN A 24 -6.93 -19.11 -12.78
C ASN A 24 -6.21 -17.78 -12.50
N TRP A 25 -6.43 -17.12 -11.36
CA TRP A 25 -5.75 -15.86 -11.01
C TRP A 25 -4.44 -16.09 -10.24
N ARG A 26 -4.32 -17.22 -9.55
CA ARG A 26 -3.23 -17.51 -8.60
C ARG A 26 -1.85 -17.33 -9.22
N LEU A 27 -1.66 -17.84 -10.43
CA LEU A 27 -0.40 -17.71 -11.16
C LEU A 27 -0.04 -16.23 -11.39
N TYR A 28 -0.99 -15.45 -11.90
CA TYR A 28 -0.77 -14.03 -12.20
C TYR A 28 -0.53 -13.19 -10.94
N ILE A 29 -1.24 -13.47 -9.85
CA ILE A 29 -1.01 -12.82 -8.55
C ILE A 29 0.40 -13.15 -8.04
N GLY A 30 0.83 -14.41 -8.16
CA GLY A 30 2.17 -14.84 -7.78
C GLY A 30 3.26 -14.14 -8.59
N LEU A 31 3.09 -14.06 -9.93
CA LEU A 31 4.00 -13.33 -10.81
C LEU A 31 4.05 -11.84 -10.47
N ALA A 32 2.89 -11.20 -10.27
CA ALA A 32 2.80 -9.80 -9.89
C ALA A 32 3.51 -9.52 -8.56
N SER A 33 3.34 -10.41 -7.58
CA SER A 33 4.05 -10.38 -6.31
C SER A 33 5.57 -10.45 -6.50
N GLY A 34 6.06 -11.43 -7.27
CA GLY A 34 7.49 -11.56 -7.57
C GLY A 34 8.08 -10.34 -8.27
N ILE A 35 7.37 -9.76 -9.25
CA ILE A 35 7.80 -8.55 -9.94
C ILE A 35 7.82 -7.35 -8.98
N ALA A 36 6.80 -7.19 -8.14
CA ALA A 36 6.76 -6.12 -7.12
C ALA A 36 7.93 -6.23 -6.14
N PHE A 37 8.31 -7.45 -5.75
CA PHE A 37 9.49 -7.70 -4.93
C PHE A 37 10.79 -7.29 -5.63
N ILE A 38 10.96 -7.62 -6.92
CA ILE A 38 12.13 -7.19 -7.70
C ILE A 38 12.23 -5.67 -7.76
N ILE A 39 11.11 -4.98 -8.05
CA ILE A 39 11.06 -3.50 -8.07
C ILE A 39 11.40 -2.92 -6.69
N SER A 40 10.92 -3.54 -5.61
CA SER A 40 11.29 -3.17 -4.24
C SER A 40 12.80 -3.27 -4.03
N ALA A 41 13.41 -4.41 -4.41
CA ALA A 41 14.85 -4.64 -4.26
C ALA A 41 15.70 -3.63 -5.04
N ILE A 42 15.31 -3.31 -6.29
CA ILE A 42 15.94 -2.21 -7.07
C ILE A 42 15.82 -0.90 -6.31
N GLY A 43 14.63 -0.60 -5.76
CA GLY A 43 14.39 0.60 -5.00
C GLY A 43 15.26 0.73 -3.74
N ILE A 44 15.44 -0.39 -3.02
CA ILE A 44 16.30 -0.48 -1.85
C ILE A 44 17.76 -0.24 -2.25
N TYR A 45 18.24 -0.93 -3.28
CA TYR A 45 19.61 -0.78 -3.79
C TYR A 45 19.93 0.68 -4.14
N LEU A 46 19.05 1.33 -4.91
CA LEU A 46 19.21 2.74 -5.28
C LEU A 46 19.16 3.66 -4.06
N SER A 47 18.31 3.37 -3.07
CA SER A 47 18.25 4.14 -1.83
C SER A 47 19.54 4.03 -1.01
N VAL A 48 20.13 2.84 -0.94
CA VAL A 48 21.44 2.61 -0.28
C VAL A 48 22.56 3.35 -1.01
N LYS A 49 22.59 3.30 -2.34
CA LYS A 49 23.57 4.04 -3.14
C LYS A 49 23.46 5.56 -2.99
N ASN A 50 22.27 6.05 -2.66
CA ASN A 50 21.97 7.49 -2.49
C ASN A 50 21.62 7.85 -1.04
N TRP A 51 22.20 7.14 -0.07
CA TRP A 51 21.84 7.24 1.34
C TRP A 51 21.93 8.67 1.90
N HIS A 52 22.90 9.45 1.43
CA HIS A 52 23.13 10.84 1.85
C HIS A 52 22.37 11.87 1.01
N GLY A 53 21.44 11.43 0.15
CA GLY A 53 20.57 12.32 -0.61
C GLY A 53 19.65 13.15 0.31
N ARG A 54 19.26 14.34 -0.16
CA ARG A 54 18.35 15.21 0.59
C ARG A 54 16.99 14.52 0.78
N THR A 55 16.44 14.61 1.99
CA THR A 55 15.10 14.14 2.32
C THR A 55 14.35 15.18 3.15
N VAL A 56 13.05 15.28 2.93
CA VAL A 56 12.17 16.17 3.72
C VAL A 56 12.13 15.76 5.19
N LEU A 57 12.43 14.50 5.50
CA LEU A 57 12.49 13.96 6.85
C LEU A 57 13.78 14.31 7.61
N SER A 58 14.73 15.03 6.99
CA SER A 58 15.90 15.55 7.71
C SER A 58 15.54 16.68 8.67
N ASP A 59 14.38 17.33 8.49
CA ASP A 59 13.84 18.31 9.43
C ASP A 59 13.22 17.59 10.65
N PRO A 60 13.73 17.80 11.88
CA PRO A 60 13.23 17.13 13.08
C PRO A 60 11.75 17.40 13.38
N SER A 61 11.23 18.58 13.02
CA SER A 61 9.83 18.94 13.25
C SER A 61 8.91 18.14 12.33
N VAL A 62 9.28 18.05 11.04
CA VAL A 62 8.56 17.28 10.03
C VAL A 62 8.62 15.79 10.35
N TYR A 63 9.78 15.29 10.78
CA TYR A 63 9.96 13.89 11.17
C TYR A 63 9.09 13.50 12.37
N LYS A 64 9.05 14.35 13.41
CA LYS A 64 8.16 14.13 14.57
C LYS A 64 6.69 14.12 14.17
N TYR A 65 6.27 15.08 13.34
CA TYR A 65 4.90 15.14 12.84
C TYR A 65 4.53 13.87 12.05
N TYR A 66 5.41 13.44 11.14
CA TYR A 66 5.28 12.17 10.40
C TYR A 66 5.09 10.98 11.35
N LEU A 67 5.95 10.82 12.36
CA LEU A 67 5.86 9.70 13.30
C LEU A 67 4.57 9.68 14.10
N VAL A 68 4.12 10.84 14.60
CA VAL A 68 2.86 10.93 15.37
C VAL A 68 1.67 10.48 14.53
N VAL A 69 1.57 10.97 13.29
CA VAL A 69 0.50 10.58 12.36
C VAL A 69 0.53 9.07 12.09
N VAL A 70 1.71 8.52 11.76
CA VAL A 70 1.89 7.08 11.51
C VAL A 70 1.47 6.24 12.71
N LEU A 71 1.88 6.62 13.93
CA LEU A 71 1.55 5.87 15.15
C LEU A 71 0.05 5.87 15.43
N ILE A 72 -0.61 7.02 15.28
CA ILE A 72 -2.06 7.14 15.45
C ILE A 72 -2.79 6.24 14.45
N GLU A 73 -2.42 6.31 13.17
CA GLU A 73 -3.05 5.51 12.13
C GLU A 73 -2.79 4.02 12.29
N PHE A 74 -1.58 3.64 12.71
CA PHE A 74 -1.26 2.26 13.02
C PHE A 74 -2.11 1.72 14.18
N LEU A 75 -2.30 2.51 15.24
CA LEU A 75 -3.18 2.16 16.35
C LEU A 75 -4.63 2.01 15.89
N LEU A 76 -5.14 2.95 15.08
CA LEU A 76 -6.50 2.87 14.53
C LEU A 76 -6.69 1.63 13.65
N ALA A 77 -5.70 1.33 12.81
CA ALA A 77 -5.67 0.11 11.99
C ALA A 77 -5.73 -1.13 12.87
N ALA A 78 -4.88 -1.23 13.89
CA ALA A 78 -4.80 -2.37 14.80
C ALA A 78 -6.08 -2.55 15.62
N ILE A 79 -6.62 -1.47 16.20
CA ILE A 79 -7.86 -1.49 16.99
C ILE A 79 -9.03 -1.93 16.11
N GLY A 80 -9.19 -1.35 14.92
CA GLY A 80 -10.28 -1.73 14.02
C GLY A 80 -10.17 -3.18 13.53
N ALA A 81 -8.95 -3.66 13.23
CA ALA A 81 -8.72 -5.06 12.89
C ALA A 81 -9.08 -5.99 14.05
N PHE A 82 -8.64 -5.67 15.27
CA PHE A 82 -8.97 -6.43 16.48
C PHE A 82 -10.48 -6.50 16.72
N VAL A 83 -11.19 -5.37 16.60
CA VAL A 83 -12.65 -5.30 16.72
C VAL A 83 -13.33 -6.19 15.68
N LEU A 84 -12.93 -6.10 14.41
CA LEU A 84 -13.49 -6.92 13.34
C LEU A 84 -13.27 -8.42 13.60
N ILE A 85 -12.09 -8.80 14.08
CA ILE A 85 -11.78 -10.19 14.41
C ILE A 85 -12.63 -10.68 15.58
N LYS A 86 -12.73 -9.88 16.65
CA LYS A 86 -13.53 -10.19 17.85
C LYS A 86 -15.01 -10.45 17.50
N TYR A 87 -15.56 -9.70 16.53
CA TYR A 87 -16.94 -9.87 16.06
C TYR A 87 -17.10 -10.87 14.90
N LYS A 88 -16.10 -11.73 14.63
CA LYS A 88 -16.11 -12.74 13.55
C LYS A 88 -16.34 -12.13 12.15
N LYS A 89 -15.86 -10.90 11.94
CA LYS A 89 -15.89 -10.15 10.67
C LYS A 89 -14.50 -10.11 10.01
N ASN A 90 -13.72 -11.18 10.15
CA ASN A 90 -12.34 -11.31 9.62
C ASN A 90 -12.19 -10.87 8.15
N ASN A 91 -13.20 -11.16 7.32
CA ASN A 91 -13.20 -10.82 5.90
C ASN A 91 -13.17 -9.29 5.67
N TYR A 92 -13.45 -8.44 6.66
CA TYR A 92 -13.39 -6.98 6.52
C TYR A 92 -12.04 -6.38 6.95
N VAL A 93 -11.14 -7.18 7.52
CA VAL A 93 -9.84 -6.69 8.01
C VAL A 93 -9.03 -6.10 6.87
N ALA A 94 -8.91 -6.80 5.73
CA ALA A 94 -8.12 -6.30 4.62
C ALA A 94 -8.66 -4.97 4.03
N PRO A 95 -9.96 -4.84 3.72
CA PRO A 95 -10.56 -3.56 3.35
C PRO A 95 -10.38 -2.45 4.38
N TRP A 96 -10.50 -2.77 5.68
CA TRP A 96 -10.29 -1.80 6.76
C TRP A 96 -8.87 -1.24 6.77
N ILE A 97 -7.87 -2.12 6.70
CA ILE A 97 -6.46 -1.72 6.65
C ILE A 97 -6.20 -0.90 5.38
N ALA A 98 -6.77 -1.29 4.23
CA ALA A 98 -6.65 -0.52 3.00
C ALA A 98 -7.24 0.88 3.13
N LEU A 99 -8.38 1.03 3.81
CA LEU A 99 -8.99 2.33 4.06
C LEU A 99 -8.06 3.24 4.88
N ILE A 100 -7.49 2.73 5.98
CA ILE A 100 -6.55 3.49 6.81
C ILE A 100 -5.30 3.86 6.02
N VAL A 101 -4.74 2.93 5.23
CA VAL A 101 -3.60 3.21 4.33
C VAL A 101 -3.96 4.27 3.28
N GLY A 102 -5.18 4.27 2.76
CA GLY A 102 -5.66 5.31 1.85
C GLY A 102 -5.71 6.69 2.52
N VAL A 103 -6.25 6.78 3.74
CA VAL A 103 -6.28 8.01 4.54
C VAL A 103 -4.87 8.51 4.86
N HIS A 104 -3.96 7.59 5.19
CA HIS A 104 -2.55 7.88 5.44
C HIS A 104 -1.91 8.68 4.29
N PHE A 105 -2.21 8.33 3.03
CA PHE A 105 -1.68 9.03 1.87
C PHE A 105 -2.15 10.49 1.74
N PHE A 106 -3.35 10.84 2.23
CA PHE A 106 -3.79 12.24 2.28
C PHE A 106 -2.89 13.09 3.17
N TRP A 107 -2.48 12.55 4.32
CA TRP A 107 -1.57 13.23 5.24
C TRP A 107 -0.15 13.28 4.70
N LEU A 108 0.32 12.18 4.11
CA LEU A 108 1.65 12.12 3.51
C LEU A 108 1.86 13.13 2.39
N LYS A 109 0.82 13.49 1.62
CA LYS A 109 0.91 14.57 0.62
C LYS A 109 1.49 15.85 1.22
N ASN A 110 1.02 16.25 2.41
CA ASN A 110 1.46 17.51 3.03
C ASN A 110 2.90 17.44 3.53
N ILE A 111 3.33 16.27 4.00
CA ILE A 111 4.69 16.02 4.47
C ILE A 111 5.67 16.00 3.29
N PHE A 112 5.36 15.21 2.27
CA PHE A 112 6.24 14.96 1.15
C PHE A 112 6.09 15.94 -0.02
N LYS A 113 5.09 16.83 0.05
CA LYS A 113 4.77 17.84 -0.97
C LYS A 113 4.58 17.26 -2.38
N ASP A 114 4.03 16.04 -2.46
CA ASP A 114 3.76 15.35 -3.73
C ASP A 114 2.26 15.15 -3.92
N SER A 115 1.68 15.90 -4.86
CA SER A 115 0.24 15.84 -5.18
C SER A 115 -0.20 14.49 -5.74
N SER A 116 0.72 13.67 -6.28
CA SER A 116 0.37 12.33 -6.75
C SER A 116 -0.10 11.42 -5.62
N LEU A 117 0.27 11.71 -4.37
CA LEU A 117 -0.20 10.98 -3.19
C LEU A 117 -1.71 11.16 -2.93
N TYR A 118 -2.33 12.25 -3.39
CA TYR A 118 -3.79 12.38 -3.35
C TYR A 118 -4.49 11.44 -4.33
N ILE A 119 -3.93 11.28 -5.52
CA ILE A 119 -4.45 10.31 -6.51
C ILE A 119 -4.31 8.90 -5.93
N LEU A 120 -3.15 8.58 -5.35
CA LEU A 120 -2.91 7.31 -4.66
C LEU A 120 -3.94 7.07 -3.55
N ALA A 121 -4.19 8.08 -2.70
CA ALA A 121 -5.16 8.01 -1.62
C ALA A 121 -6.57 7.68 -2.12
N ILE A 122 -7.05 8.43 -3.12
CA ILE A 122 -8.38 8.23 -3.70
C ILE A 122 -8.52 6.83 -4.29
N LEU A 123 -7.51 6.36 -5.03
CA LEU A 123 -7.52 5.03 -5.63
C LEU A 123 -7.56 3.93 -4.57
N VAL A 124 -6.74 4.02 -3.51
CA VAL A 124 -6.68 3.02 -2.45
C VAL A 124 -7.98 2.99 -1.64
N ILE A 125 -8.55 4.15 -1.30
CA ILE A 125 -9.87 4.23 -0.63
C ILE A 125 -10.96 3.65 -1.55
N GLY A 126 -10.94 3.99 -2.84
CA GLY A 126 -11.85 3.45 -3.83
C GLY A 126 -11.80 1.92 -3.87
N VAL A 127 -10.59 1.33 -3.90
CA VAL A 127 -10.41 -0.12 -3.81
C VAL A 127 -10.95 -0.69 -2.51
N ALA A 128 -10.67 -0.06 -1.37
CA ALA A 128 -11.16 -0.51 -0.06
C ALA A 128 -12.69 -0.63 -0.03
N ILE A 129 -13.39 0.35 -0.60
CA ILE A 129 -14.87 0.37 -0.67
C ILE A 129 -15.39 -0.65 -1.70
N ILE A 130 -14.87 -0.59 -2.94
CA ILE A 130 -15.35 -1.41 -4.07
C ILE A 130 -15.11 -2.90 -3.82
N SER A 131 -14.00 -3.25 -3.14
CA SER A 131 -13.62 -4.64 -2.90
C SER A 131 -14.71 -5.45 -2.20
N ILE A 132 -15.47 -4.84 -1.27
CA ILE A 132 -16.53 -5.49 -0.47
C ILE A 132 -17.71 -5.94 -1.35
N TRP A 133 -18.04 -5.16 -2.38
CA TRP A 133 -19.10 -5.50 -3.32
C TRP A 133 -18.58 -6.48 -4.39
N LEU A 134 -17.40 -6.20 -4.93
CA LEU A 134 -16.85 -6.96 -6.04
C LEU A 134 -16.46 -8.39 -5.62
N SER A 135 -15.93 -8.58 -4.41
CA SER A 135 -15.61 -9.91 -3.86
C SER A 135 -16.83 -10.82 -3.77
N LYS A 136 -17.98 -10.29 -3.35
CA LYS A 136 -19.26 -11.01 -3.29
C LYS A 136 -19.70 -11.42 -4.69
N LYS A 137 -19.68 -10.48 -5.65
CA LYS A 137 -20.04 -10.75 -7.05
C LYS A 137 -19.13 -11.81 -7.68
N LEU A 138 -17.86 -11.84 -7.28
CA LEU A 138 -16.86 -12.73 -7.85
C LEU A 138 -16.65 -14.04 -7.06
N ASN A 139 -17.34 -14.22 -5.93
CA ASN A 139 -17.21 -15.35 -5.01
C ASN A 139 -15.76 -15.57 -4.52
N THR A 140 -15.08 -14.51 -4.11
CA THR A 140 -13.72 -14.56 -3.55
C THR A 140 -13.66 -13.91 -2.17
N ALA A 141 -12.55 -14.09 -1.45
CA ALA A 141 -12.30 -13.32 -0.24
C ALA A 141 -12.23 -11.81 -0.54
N ASN A 142 -12.60 -10.96 0.42
CA ASN A 142 -12.46 -9.52 0.28
C ASN A 142 -10.97 -9.13 0.15
N SER A 143 -10.10 -9.82 0.87
CA SER A 143 -8.64 -9.69 0.80
C SER A 143 -8.09 -10.00 -0.59
N ALA A 144 -8.70 -10.95 -1.34
CA ALA A 144 -8.32 -11.24 -2.72
C ALA A 144 -8.44 -9.99 -3.60
N ILE A 145 -9.61 -9.33 -3.57
CA ILE A 145 -9.87 -8.14 -4.39
C ILE A 145 -9.13 -6.92 -3.86
N THR A 146 -9.11 -6.73 -2.54
CA THR A 146 -8.38 -5.61 -1.91
C THR A 146 -6.89 -5.72 -2.22
N GLY A 147 -6.31 -6.91 -2.07
CA GLY A 147 -4.90 -7.19 -2.34
C GLY A 147 -4.51 -6.96 -3.79
N ILE A 148 -5.31 -7.42 -4.75
CA ILE A 148 -5.08 -7.14 -6.18
C ILE A 148 -5.13 -5.64 -6.44
N GLY A 149 -6.18 -4.96 -5.98
CA GLY A 149 -6.39 -3.54 -6.29
C GLY A 149 -5.32 -2.65 -5.65
N VAL A 150 -5.10 -2.78 -4.34
CA VAL A 150 -4.10 -1.97 -3.61
C VAL A 150 -2.69 -2.34 -4.07
N GLY A 151 -2.40 -3.62 -4.25
CA GLY A 151 -1.12 -4.11 -4.76
C GLY A 151 -0.79 -3.53 -6.13
N PHE A 152 -1.75 -3.53 -7.05
CA PHE A 152 -1.59 -2.96 -8.39
C PHE A 152 -1.40 -1.44 -8.38
N VAL A 153 -2.22 -0.71 -7.62
CA VAL A 153 -2.10 0.75 -7.50
C VAL A 153 -0.73 1.14 -6.94
N LEU A 154 -0.30 0.49 -5.85
CA LEU A 154 1.03 0.73 -5.28
C LEU A 154 2.16 0.35 -6.23
N PHE A 155 2.00 -0.72 -7.00
CA PHE A 155 2.96 -1.12 -8.03
C PHE A 155 3.14 -0.02 -9.08
N CYS A 156 2.04 0.50 -9.64
CA CYS A 156 2.09 1.61 -10.59
C CYS A 156 2.83 2.84 -10.02
N PHE A 157 2.59 3.17 -8.75
CA PHE A 157 3.28 4.27 -8.07
C PHE A 157 4.75 3.96 -7.76
N ALA A 158 5.11 2.69 -7.53
CA ALA A 158 6.50 2.27 -7.38
C ALA A 158 7.26 2.46 -8.70
N ILE A 159 6.67 2.06 -9.83
CA ILE A 159 7.20 2.27 -11.18
C ILE A 159 7.30 3.77 -11.50
N LEU A 160 6.27 4.56 -11.20
CA LEU A 160 6.30 6.01 -11.38
C LEU A 160 7.45 6.64 -10.57
N GLY A 161 7.65 6.22 -9.32
CA GLY A 161 8.76 6.66 -8.49
C GLY A 161 10.12 6.30 -9.08
N LEU A 162 10.25 5.13 -9.71
CA LEU A 162 11.47 4.68 -10.35
C LEU A 162 11.76 5.51 -11.61
N ILE A 163 10.76 5.72 -12.46
CA ILE A 163 10.86 6.56 -13.66
C ILE A 163 11.30 7.97 -13.27
N ARG A 164 10.63 8.58 -12.29
CA ARG A 164 10.99 9.93 -11.80
C ARG A 164 12.41 9.99 -11.29
N PHE A 165 12.88 8.96 -10.59
CA PHE A 165 14.26 8.91 -10.11
C PHE A 165 15.28 8.84 -11.24
N LEU A 166 14.99 8.10 -12.32
CA LEU A 166 15.89 7.95 -13.47
C LEU A 166 15.88 9.15 -14.43
N GLN A 167 14.90 10.05 -14.31
CA GLN A 167 14.79 11.26 -15.12
C GLN A 167 15.52 12.48 -14.53
N VAL A 168 15.98 12.38 -13.28
CA VAL A 168 16.75 13.42 -12.56
C VAL A 168 18.24 13.16 -12.73
#